data_AF-A0A5C9C5N3-F1
#
_entry.id   AF-A0A5C9C5N3-F1
#
_cell.length_a   1.000
_cell.length_b   1.000
_cell.length_c   1.000
_cell.angle_alpha   90.00
_cell.angle_beta   90.00
_cell.angle_gamma   90.00
#
_symmetry.space_group_name_H-M   'P 1'
#
loop_
_entity.id
_entity.type
_entity.pdbx_description
1 polymer ?
#
loop_
_entity_poly.entity_id
_entity_poly.type
_entity_poly.pdbx_seq_one_letter_code
_entity_poly.pdbx_strand_id
1 'polypeptide(L)'
;MMIAGCGSMAPPGWQTLDGQKPLVIAHRGASGYLPEHTLEAYRKAIELGADVIEPDLISTQDGVLIASHYPNLARNTDVASHPEFAKARELAD
;
A
#
# COMPACT_ATOMS: atom_id res chain seq x y z
N MET A 1 -12.92 38.14 -28.53
CA MET A 1 -14.08 37.32 -28.92
C MET A 1 -14.13 36.12 -27.99
N MET A 2 -14.91 36.20 -26.91
CA MET A 2 -15.11 35.07 -26.00
C MET A 2 -16.23 34.20 -26.57
N ILE A 3 -15.93 32.94 -26.87
CA ILE A 3 -16.95 31.95 -27.21
C ILE A 3 -17.34 31.29 -25.90
N ALA A 4 -18.52 31.65 -25.38
CA ALA A 4 -19.18 30.95 -24.30
C ALA A 4 -19.70 29.61 -24.86
N GLY A 5 -18.99 28.53 -24.54
CA GLY A 5 -19.44 27.17 -24.82
C GLY A 5 -20.56 26.80 -23.83
N CYS A 6 -21.75 26.54 -24.35
CA CYS A 6 -22.83 25.91 -23.60
C CYS A 6 -22.47 24.42 -23.41
N GLY A 7 -21.56 24.14 -22.47
CA GLY A 7 -21.29 22.80 -21.98
C GLY A 7 -22.10 22.60 -20.71
N SER A 8 -22.94 21.56 -20.67
CA SER A 8 -23.68 21.15 -19.48
C SER A 8 -22.75 21.12 -18.27
N MET A 9 -22.94 22.06 -17.36
CA MET A 9 -22.20 22.14 -16.11
C MET A 9 -22.75 21.04 -15.21
N ALA A 10 -22.25 19.81 -15.39
CA ALA A 10 -22.47 18.74 -14.43
C ALA A 10 -22.10 19.28 -13.04
N PRO A 11 -22.90 19.02 -12.00
CA PRO A 11 -22.67 19.63 -10.69
C PRO A 11 -21.26 19.30 -10.20
N PRO A 12 -20.64 20.17 -9.39
CA PRO A 12 -19.35 19.89 -8.77
C PRO A 12 -19.53 18.71 -7.82
N GLY A 13 -19.25 17.52 -8.32
CA GLY A 13 -19.42 16.26 -7.63
C GLY A 13 -18.35 15.28 -8.08
N TRP A 14 -18.04 14.31 -7.24
CA TRP A 14 -17.05 13.28 -7.55
C TRP A 14 -17.55 12.40 -8.69
N GLN A 15 -16.66 12.05 -9.62
CA GLN A 15 -16.97 11.20 -10.78
C GLN A 15 -16.99 9.71 -10.42
N THR A 16 -17.55 9.35 -9.28
CA THR A 16 -17.78 7.95 -8.88
C THR A 16 -19.20 7.52 -9.27
N LEU A 17 -19.48 6.22 -9.28
CA LEU A 17 -20.79 5.67 -9.66
C LEU A 17 -21.92 6.12 -8.73
N ASP A 18 -21.60 6.46 -7.48
CA ASP A 18 -22.52 6.86 -6.42
C ASP A 18 -22.42 8.36 -6.05
N GLY A 19 -21.55 9.11 -6.74
CA GLY A 19 -21.29 10.52 -6.47
C GLY A 19 -20.55 10.82 -5.16
N GLN A 20 -20.10 9.80 -4.41
CA GLN A 20 -19.33 9.96 -3.18
C GLN A 20 -17.84 10.20 -3.44
N LYS A 21 -17.10 10.69 -2.44
CA LYS A 21 -15.64 10.81 -2.55
C LYS A 21 -15.02 9.43 -2.82
N PRO A 22 -13.97 9.32 -3.66
CA PRO A 22 -13.24 8.07 -3.79
C PRO A 22 -12.56 7.70 -2.46
N LEU A 23 -12.36 6.40 -2.23
CA LEU A 23 -11.55 5.93 -1.11
C LEU A 23 -10.06 6.17 -1.41
N VAL A 24 -9.34 6.66 -0.40
CA VAL A 24 -7.88 6.72 -0.43
C VAL A 24 -7.32 5.46 0.21
N ILE A 25 -6.73 4.61 -0.62
CA ILE A 25 -6.12 3.34 -0.19
C ILE A 25 -4.61 3.52 -0.12
N ALA A 26 -4.04 3.36 1.07
CA ALA A 26 -2.60 3.43 1.28
C ALA A 26 -1.94 2.10 0.92
N HIS A 27 -1.47 2.01 -0.33
CA HIS A 27 -0.74 0.86 -0.89
C HIS A 27 0.52 0.57 -0.07
N ARG A 28 0.49 -0.54 0.67
CA ARG A 28 1.54 -0.97 1.62
C ARG A 28 1.85 0.03 2.74
N GLY A 29 0.88 0.86 3.10
CA GLY A 29 1.05 2.00 4.00
C GLY A 29 1.53 3.26 3.28
N ALA A 30 2.18 4.17 4.02
CA ALA A 30 2.78 5.38 3.45
C ALA A 30 4.15 5.06 2.81
N SER A 31 4.18 4.12 1.85
CA SER A 31 5.40 3.54 1.25
C SER A 31 6.29 4.56 0.51
N GLY A 32 5.73 5.70 0.09
CA GLY A 32 6.50 6.83 -0.44
C GLY A 32 7.23 7.66 0.63
N TYR A 33 6.94 7.44 1.92
CA TYR A 33 7.51 8.18 3.05
C TYR A 33 8.34 7.30 3.98
N LEU A 34 7.91 6.06 4.20
CA LEU A 34 8.51 5.11 5.14
C LEU A 34 8.57 3.72 4.50
N PRO A 35 9.44 2.81 4.99
CA PRO A 35 9.51 1.45 4.47
C PRO A 35 8.14 0.76 4.47
N GLU A 36 7.79 0.15 3.34
CA GLU A 36 6.53 -0.59 3.15
C GLU A 36 6.33 -1.66 4.23
N HIS A 37 5.06 -1.97 4.54
CA HIS A 37 4.67 -3.02 5.50
C HIS A 37 5.24 -2.89 6.92
N THR A 38 5.60 -1.67 7.34
CA THR A 38 5.93 -1.37 8.73
C THR A 38 4.75 -0.77 9.48
N LEU A 39 4.69 -0.95 10.80
CA LEU A 39 3.67 -0.30 11.64
C LEU A 39 3.77 1.22 11.54
N GLU A 40 4.97 1.76 11.38
CA GLU A 40 5.26 3.17 11.22
C GLU A 40 4.68 3.71 9.90
N ALA A 41 4.85 2.98 8.79
CA ALA A 41 4.22 3.34 7.52
C ALA A 41 2.69 3.29 7.58
N TYR A 42 2.11 2.33 8.31
CA TYR A 42 0.67 2.27 8.52
C TYR A 42 0.15 3.41 9.39
N ARG A 43 0.83 3.70 10.50
CA ARG A 43 0.50 4.87 11.34
C ARG A 43 0.58 6.15 10.54
N LYS A 44 1.62 6.32 9.72
CA LYS A 44 1.77 7.51 8.90
C LYS A 44 0.66 7.65 7.86
N ALA A 45 0.25 6.56 7.22
CA ALA A 45 -0.88 6.57 6.29
C ALA A 45 -2.18 7.00 6.98
N ILE A 46 -2.43 6.52 8.21
CA ILE A 46 -3.57 6.94 9.03
C ILE A 46 -3.51 8.44 9.34
N GLU A 47 -2.35 8.95 9.76
CA GLU A 47 -2.13 10.39 10.00
C GLU A 47 -2.39 11.25 8.77
N LEU A 48 -2.07 10.74 7.58
CA LEU A 48 -2.27 11.41 6.30
C LEU A 48 -3.72 11.30 5.79
N GLY A 49 -4.59 10.59 6.50
CA GLY A 49 -6.02 10.51 6.19
C GLY A 49 -6.39 9.42 5.18
N ALA A 50 -5.60 8.35 5.08
CA ALA A 50 -6.01 7.17 4.30
C ALA A 50 -7.29 6.55 4.88
N ASP A 51 -8.25 6.20 4.02
CA ASP A 51 -9.48 5.52 4.42
C ASP A 51 -9.22 4.02 4.66
N VAL A 52 -8.26 3.43 3.95
CA VAL A 52 -7.90 2.00 4.01
C VAL A 52 -6.38 1.82 3.97
N ILE A 53 -5.88 0.86 4.73
CA ILE A 53 -4.52 0.32 4.57
C ILE A 53 -4.60 -0.95 3.73
N GLU A 54 -3.77 -1.05 2.70
CA GLU A 54 -3.65 -2.25 1.87
C GLU A 54 -2.36 -3.00 2.23
N PRO A 55 -2.45 -4.24 2.76
CA PRO A 55 -1.31 -5.09 3.01
C PRO A 55 -1.19 -6.23 1.97
N ASP A 56 0.06 -6.53 1.58
CA ASP A 56 0.41 -7.76 0.87
C ASP A 56 0.71 -8.85 1.90
N LEU A 57 0.15 -10.04 1.73
CA LEU A 57 0.29 -11.14 2.68
C LEU A 57 1.01 -12.33 2.07
N ILE A 58 1.95 -12.88 2.83
CA ILE A 58 2.66 -14.11 2.49
C ILE A 58 2.54 -15.09 3.66
N SER A 59 2.36 -16.37 3.35
CA SER A 59 2.38 -17.44 4.35
C SER A 59 3.80 -17.91 4.59
N THR A 60 4.16 -18.05 5.86
CA THR A 60 5.35 -18.80 6.28
C THR A 60 5.12 -20.31 6.16
N GLN A 61 6.17 -21.10 6.31
CA GLN A 61 6.13 -22.57 6.24
C GLN A 61 5.22 -23.19 7.31
N ASP A 62 5.10 -22.55 8.48
CA ASP A 62 4.20 -22.94 9.57
C ASP A 62 2.78 -22.35 9.46
N GLY A 63 2.46 -21.69 8.34
CA GLY A 63 1.11 -21.20 8.03
C GLY A 63 0.76 -19.85 8.66
N VAL A 64 1.73 -19.13 9.21
CA VAL A 64 1.55 -17.79 9.77
C VAL A 64 1.60 -16.76 8.64
N LEU A 65 0.67 -15.81 8.63
CA LEU A 65 0.67 -14.73 7.65
C LEU A 65 1.54 -13.56 8.12
N ILE A 66 2.41 -13.10 7.23
CA ILE A 66 3.21 -11.89 7.41
C ILE A 66 2.89 -10.85 6.35
N ALA A 67 3.03 -9.57 6.71
CA ALA A 67 2.90 -8.47 5.76
C ALA A 67 4.23 -8.30 4.99
N SER A 68 4.25 -8.73 3.73
CA SER A 68 5.40 -8.59 2.84
C SER A 68 4.93 -8.72 1.40
N HIS A 69 5.50 -7.91 0.51
CA HIS A 69 5.23 -8.01 -0.92
C HIS A 69 6.10 -9.04 -1.64
N TYR A 70 7.24 -9.42 -1.06
CA TYR A 70 8.20 -10.30 -1.72
C TYR A 70 8.26 -11.66 -1.04
N PRO A 71 8.25 -12.76 -1.81
CA PRO A 71 8.52 -14.10 -1.28
C PRO A 71 9.99 -14.26 -0.86
N ASN A 72 10.87 -13.30 -1.16
CA ASN A 72 12.24 -13.30 -0.68
C ASN A 72 12.47 -12.08 0.22
N LEU A 73 12.93 -12.32 1.44
CA LEU A 73 13.14 -11.27 2.45
C LEU A 73 14.33 -10.33 2.11
N ALA A 74 15.24 -10.72 1.22
CA ALA A 74 16.45 -9.94 0.90
C ALA A 74 16.17 -8.62 0.17
N ARG A 75 14.96 -8.40 -0.36
CA ARG A 75 14.67 -7.19 -1.13
C ARG A 75 14.43 -5.95 -0.27
N ASN A 76 13.76 -6.10 0.87
CA ASN A 76 13.32 -4.99 1.72
C ASN A 76 13.68 -5.18 3.21
N THR A 77 14.56 -6.14 3.51
CA THR A 77 15.16 -6.35 4.84
C THR A 77 16.68 -6.49 4.72
N ASP A 78 17.38 -6.58 5.86
CA ASP A 78 18.83 -6.79 5.94
C ASP A 78 19.23 -8.27 6.01
N VAL A 79 18.31 -9.23 5.82
CA VAL A 79 18.59 -10.67 5.97
C VAL A 79 19.78 -11.18 5.14
N ALA A 80 20.11 -10.50 4.03
CA ALA A 80 21.27 -10.83 3.21
C ALA A 80 22.62 -10.67 3.97
N SER A 81 22.71 -9.73 4.92
CA SER A 81 23.89 -9.52 5.76
C SER A 81 23.92 -10.38 7.03
N HIS A 82 22.92 -11.25 7.23
CA HIS A 82 22.81 -12.14 8.39
C HIS A 82 22.97 -13.61 7.96
N PRO A 83 24.20 -14.18 8.02
CA PRO A 83 24.46 -15.56 7.61
C PRO A 83 23.66 -16.61 8.41
N GLU A 84 23.35 -16.31 9.67
CA GLU A 84 22.52 -17.15 10.54
C GLU A 84 21.10 -17.39 10.00
N PHE A 85 20.62 -16.50 9.12
CA PHE A 85 19.31 -16.57 8.48
C PHE A 85 19.37 -16.98 7.01
N ALA A 86 20.47 -17.62 6.55
CA ALA A 86 20.61 -18.04 5.16
C ALA A 86 19.44 -18.91 4.64
N LYS A 87 18.82 -19.72 5.52
CA LYS A 87 17.64 -20.53 5.19
C LYS A 87 16.33 -19.75 5.10
N ALA A 88 16.24 -18.58 5.74
CA ALA A 88 15.02 -17.75 5.80
C ALA A 88 14.96 -16.73 4.64
N ARG A 89 15.86 -16.82 3.66
CA ARG A 89 15.88 -15.91 2.50
C ARG A 89 14.74 -16.17 1.54
N GLU A 90 14.17 -17.37 1.55
CA GLU A 90 13.04 -17.77 0.72
C GLU A 90 11.83 -18.06 1.65
N LEU A 91 10.74 -17.33 1.43
CA LEU A 91 9.45 -17.57 2.05
C LEU A 91 8.70 -18.53 1.12
N ALA A 92 8.61 -19.78 1.56
CA ALA A 92 7.96 -20.91 0.90
C ALA A 92 8.72 -21.52 -0.29
N ASP A 93 9.40 -22.63 0.00
CA ASP A 93 9.43 -23.87 -0.79
C ASP A 93 9.05 -25.05 0.14
#